data_AF-A0AAW5JS94-F1
#
_entry.id   AF-A0AAW5JS94-F1
#
_cell.length_a   1.000
_cell.length_b   1.000
_cell.length_c   1.000
_cell.angle_alpha   90.00
_cell.angle_beta   90.00
_cell.angle_gamma   90.00
#
_symmetry.space_group_name_H-M   'P 1'
#
loop_
_entity.id
_entity.type
_entity.pdbx_description
1 polymer ?
#
loop_
_entity_poly.entity_id
_entity_poly.type
_entity_poly.pdbx_seq_one_letter_code
_entity_poly.pdbx_strand_id
1 'polypeptide(L)' 'MKMVNGAGEVIYYNVVTKHGLIRYVVQAASGQAILGRDRQRRKSRTFAQEHQAEAWIKRMGYRVV' A
#
# COMPACT_ATOMS: atom_id res chain seq x y z
N MET A 1 9.16 4.01 0.50
CA MET A 1 8.69 5.42 0.60
C MET A 1 7.61 5.51 1.68
N LYS A 2 7.73 6.45 2.63
CA LYS A 2 6.71 6.67 3.68
C LYS A 2 5.63 7.61 3.14
N MET A 3 4.37 7.35 3.48
CA MET A 3 3.24 8.19 3.09
C MET A 3 2.23 8.32 4.22
N VAL A 4 1.48 9.42 4.26
CA VAL A 4 0.42 9.68 5.25
C VAL A 4 -0.88 10.13 4.57
N ASN A 5 -2.03 9.76 5.13
CA ASN A 5 -3.34 10.26 4.66
C ASN A 5 -3.93 11.30 5.62
N GLY A 6 -5.10 11.84 5.26
CA GLY A 6 -5.81 12.86 6.06
C GLY A 6 -6.28 12.39 7.43
N ALA A 7 -6.33 11.08 7.70
CA ALA A 7 -6.62 10.51 9.01
C ALA A 7 -5.36 10.31 9.89
N GLY A 8 -4.18 10.69 9.39
CA GLY A 8 -2.91 10.48 10.07
C GLY A 8 -2.38 9.05 10.00
N GLU A 9 -3.02 8.17 9.22
CA GLU A 9 -2.52 6.82 9.02
C GLU A 9 -1.27 6.84 8.14
N VAL A 10 -0.29 6.02 8.50
CA VAL A 10 1.00 5.97 7.81
C VAL A 10 1.13 4.64 7.08
N ILE A 11 1.60 4.67 5.82
CA ILE A 11 1.98 3.48 5.06
C ILE A 11 3.44 3.57 4.58
N TYR A 12 4.01 2.41 4.31
CA TYR A 12 5.22 2.26 3.51
C TYR A 12 4.85 1.68 2.15
N TYR A 13 5.24 2.38 1.10
CA TYR A 13 5.21 1.91 -0.28
C TYR A 13 6.59 1.35 -0.66
N ASN A 14 6.63 0.06 -0.96
CA ASN A 14 7.86 -0.69 -1.22
C ASN A 14 7.77 -1.38 -2.59
N VAL A 15 8.81 -1.23 -3.40
CA VAL A 15 8.99 -2.01 -4.63
C VAL A 15 9.94 -3.16 -4.31
N VAL A 16 9.49 -4.39 -4.48
CA VAL A 16 10.23 -5.60 -4.10
C VAL A 16 10.24 -6.62 -5.23
N THR A 17 11.30 -7.41 -5.33
CA THR A 17 11.35 -8.56 -6.23
C THR A 17 10.93 -9.81 -5.46
N LYS A 18 9.88 -10.51 -5.93
CA LYS A 18 9.41 -11.77 -5.34
C LYS A 18 9.26 -12.82 -6.44
N HIS A 19 9.94 -13.95 -6.31
CA HIS A 19 9.99 -15.01 -7.33
C HIS A 19 10.36 -14.48 -8.72
N GLY A 20 11.36 -13.59 -8.79
CA GLY A 20 11.81 -12.98 -10.05
C GLY A 20 10.90 -11.90 -10.64
N LEU A 21 9.78 -11.57 -9.98
CA LEU A 21 8.82 -10.58 -10.46
C LEU A 21 8.80 -9.34 -9.56
N ILE A 22 8.75 -8.15 -10.17
CA ILE A 22 8.54 -6.90 -9.45
C ILE A 22 7.13 -6.88 -8.85
N ARG A 23 7.04 -6.43 -7.60
CA ARG A 23 5.81 -6.27 -6.84
C ARG A 23 5.81 -4.95 -6.10
N TYR A 24 4.63 -4.35 -6.04
CA TYR A 24 4.41 -3.05 -5.40
C TYR A 24 3.61 -3.30 -4.13
N VAL A 25 4.24 -3.14 -2.98
CA VAL A 25 3.69 -3.50 -1.67
C VAL A 25 3.37 -2.23 -0.90
N VAL A 26 2.11 -2.09 -0.52
CA VAL A 26 1.65 -1.12 0.45
C VAL A 26 1.58 -1.82 1.80
N GLN A 27 2.31 -1.33 2.79
CA GLN A 27 2.35 -1.89 4.13
C GLN A 27 1.90 -0.84 5.16
N ALA A 28 0.99 -1.19 6.04
CA ALA A 28 0.60 -0.34 7.16
C ALA A 28 1.80 -0.14 8.10
N ALA A 29 2.10 1.10 8.44
CA ALA A 29 3.13 1.42 9.43
C ALA A 29 2.60 1.38 10.87
N SER A 30 1.27 1.42 11.06
CA SER A 30 0.61 1.26 12.36
C SER A 30 -0.43 0.14 12.32
N GLY A 31 -1.20 -0.05 13.40
CA GLY A 31 -2.19 -1.12 13.54
C GLY A 31 -3.39 -1.03 12.59
N GLN A 32 -3.45 -0.05 11.69
CA GLN A 32 -4.56 0.09 10.75
C GLN A 32 -4.63 -1.10 9.78
N ALA A 33 -5.85 -1.47 9.43
CA ALA A 33 -6.10 -2.56 8.49
C ALA A 33 -6.17 -2.04 7.06
N ILE A 34 -5.38 -2.65 6.17
CA ILE A 34 -5.50 -2.46 4.73
C ILE A 34 -6.45 -3.51 4.19
N LEU A 35 -7.50 -3.08 3.50
CA LEU A 35 -8.43 -4.00 2.84
C LEU A 35 -7.78 -4.64 1.61
N GLY A 36 -7.72 -5.97 1.62
CA GLY A 36 -7.34 -6.78 0.47
C GLY A 36 -8.40 -6.72 -0.65
N ARG A 37 -8.15 -7.46 -1.74
CA ARG A 37 -9.08 -7.57 -2.87
C ARG A 37 -10.48 -8.00 -2.43
N ASP A 38 -10.54 -9.03 -1.58
CA ASP A 38 -11.79 -9.65 -1.11
C ASP A 38 -12.26 -9.05 0.23
N ARG A 39 -11.92 -7.77 0.48
CA ARG A 39 -12.24 -7.03 1.72
C ARG A 39 -11.68 -7.64 3.02
N GLN A 40 -10.73 -8.57 2.91
CA GLN A 40 -10.03 -9.10 4.08
C GLN A 40 -9.17 -8.01 4.72
N ARG A 41 -9.21 -7.91 6.05
CA ARG A 41 -8.35 -6.99 6.82
C ARG A 41 -6.93 -7.56 6.89
N ARG A 42 -5.96 -6.89 6.28
CA ARG A 42 -4.54 -7.32 6.23
C ARG A 42 -3.64 -6.17 6.69
N LYS A 43 -2.37 -6.49 6.99
CA LYS A 43 -1.33 -5.49 7.31
C LYS A 43 -0.65 -4.93 6.05
N SER A 44 -0.87 -5.55 4.90
CA SER A 44 -0.30 -5.12 3.63
C SER A 44 -1.19 -5.53 2.46
N ARG A 45 -0.96 -4.87 1.32
CA ARG A 45 -1.58 -5.19 0.04
C ARG A 45 -0.50 -5.15 -1.04
N THR A 46 -0.47 -6.21 -1.85
CA THR A 46 0.50 -6.37 -2.93
C THR A 46 -0.19 -6.20 -4.27
N PHE A 47 0.43 -5.42 -5.15
CA PHE A 47 0.01 -5.21 -6.52
C PHE A 47 1.05 -5.77 -7.49
N ALA A 48 0.58 -6.26 -8.63
CA ALA A 48 1.46 -6.73 -9.70
C ALA A 48 1.92 -5.59 -10.62
N GLN A 49 1.17 -4.49 -10.67
CA GLN A 49 1.41 -3.35 -11.55
C GLN A 49 1.50 -2.05 -10.73
N GLU A 50 2.40 -1.16 -11.12
CA GLU A 50 2.67 0.09 -10.40
C GLU A 50 1.44 1.00 -10.35
N HIS A 51 0.86 1.26 -11.52
CA HIS A 51 -0.31 2.12 -11.68
C HIS A 51 -1.52 1.66 -10.84
N GLN A 52 -1.65 0.36 -10.53
CA GLN A 52 -2.70 -0.15 -9.65
C GLN A 52 -2.44 0.22 -8.20
N ALA A 53 -1.18 0.15 -7.75
CA ALA A 53 -0.81 0.58 -6.41
C ALA A 53 -0.99 2.10 -6.26
N GLU A 54 -0.54 2.89 -7.24
CA GLU A 54 -0.67 4.34 -7.25
C GLU A 54 -2.14 4.79 -7.24
N ALA A 55 -2.98 4.19 -8.10
CA ALA A 55 -4.42 4.49 -8.12
C ALA A 55 -5.09 4.17 -6.78
N TRP A 56 -4.67 3.10 -6.11
CA TRP A 56 -5.16 2.76 -4.78
C TRP A 56 -4.69 3.77 -3.72
N ILE A 57 -3.39 4.12 -3.71
CA ILE A 57 -2.80 5.11 -2.80
C ILE A 57 -3.53 6.45 -2.92
N LYS A 58 -3.73 6.92 -4.17
CA LYS A 58 -4.45 8.16 -4.48
C LYS A 58 -5.90 8.11 -4.00
N ARG A 59 -6.60 7.00 -4.21
CA ARG A 59 -7.99 6.81 -3.75
C ARG A 59 -8.11 6.85 -2.23
N MET A 60 -7.13 6.30 -1.52
CA MET A 60 -7.09 6.29 -0.06
C MET A 60 -6.54 7.61 0.54
N GLY A 61 -6.15 8.56 -0.32
CA GLY A 61 -5.71 9.89 0.11
C GLY A 61 -4.31 9.93 0.73
N TYR A 62 -3.49 8.88 0.55
CA TYR A 62 -2.10 8.90 1.01
C TYR A 62 -1.24 9.80 0.13
N ARG A 63 -0.33 10.53 0.75
CA ARG A 63 0.64 11.43 0.11
C ARG A 63 2.03 11.20 0.68
N VAL A 64 3.05 11.42 -0.14
CA VAL A 64 4.45 11.37 0.30
C VAL A 64 4.67 12.39 1.40
N VAL A 65 5.40 11.98 2.42
CA VAL A 65 5.87 12.83 3.53
C VAL A 65 7.39 12.81 3.56
#